data_AF-A7TC81-F1
#
_entry.id   AF-A7TC81-F1
#
_cell.length_a   1.000
_cell.length_b   1.000
_cell.length_c   1.000
_cell.angle_alpha   90.00
_cell.angle_beta   90.00
_cell.angle_gamma   90.00
#
_symmetry.space_group_name_H-M   'P 1'
#
loop_
_entity.id
_entity.type
_entity.pdbx_description
1 polymer ?
#
loop_
_entity_poly.entity_id
_entity_poly.type
_entity_poly.pdbx_seq_one_letter_code
_entity_poly.pdbx_strand_id
1 'polypeptide(L)'
;QPGVRTPQSLFHLTALLIKSGLIHLENLYRYLSPSDGEIKEMHTRMALEAKQEAQKMNVTDVSANNDENKEKDVPKEPEKPDLPPDNQKFGLCEALLMVGGWSDAKCIMDKLPTHWTVAHLPIAQALCKLVHSTIEPLYRSHASKAARGRPYRAVSGGPSQAHSFDDLSKELFPMVTRLGPYLSCDPILLAKILRVGKGFLKE
;
A
#
# COMPACT_ATOMS: atom_id res chain seq x y z
N GLN A 1 1.49 -17.38 -25.52
CA GLN A 1 2.69 -17.72 -24.71
C GLN A 1 2.44 -17.28 -23.28
N PRO A 2 2.06 -18.18 -22.36
CA PRO A 2 1.95 -17.85 -20.94
C PRO A 2 3.33 -18.00 -20.29
N GLY A 3 3.90 -16.89 -19.79
CA GLY A 3 5.21 -16.91 -19.12
C GLY A 3 6.06 -15.64 -19.25
N VAL A 4 5.64 -14.65 -20.06
CA VAL A 4 6.33 -13.36 -20.12
C VAL A 4 5.71 -12.43 -19.09
N ARG A 5 6.50 -12.07 -18.06
CA ARG A 5 6.12 -11.08 -17.05
C ARG A 5 5.62 -9.82 -17.74
N THR A 6 4.47 -9.33 -17.30
CA THR A 6 3.85 -8.17 -17.95
C THR A 6 4.75 -6.93 -17.76
N PRO A 7 5.15 -6.24 -18.85
CA PRO A 7 6.09 -5.12 -18.75
C PRO A 7 5.46 -3.92 -18.03
N GLN A 8 6.26 -3.26 -17.19
CA GLN A 8 5.82 -2.10 -16.39
C GLN A 8 5.33 -0.92 -17.26
N SER A 9 5.92 -0.74 -18.44
CA SER A 9 5.50 0.28 -19.40
C SER A 9 4.06 0.08 -19.87
N LEU A 10 3.60 -1.17 -19.98
CA LEU A 10 2.22 -1.47 -20.38
C LEU A 10 1.23 -1.10 -19.28
N PHE A 11 1.54 -1.39 -18.01
CA PHE A 11 0.70 -0.95 -16.90
C PHE A 11 0.63 0.57 -16.83
N HIS A 12 1.76 1.26 -17.00
CA HIS A 12 1.79 2.71 -16.97
C HIS A 12 0.97 3.33 -18.11
N LEU A 13 1.14 2.85 -19.34
CA LEU A 13 0.35 3.30 -20.49
C LEU A 13 -1.15 3.06 -20.25
N THR A 14 -1.51 1.88 -19.77
CA THR A 14 -2.89 1.51 -19.48
C THR A 14 -3.49 2.42 -18.40
N ALA A 15 -2.76 2.70 -17.33
CA ALA A 15 -3.19 3.60 -16.27
C ALA A 15 -3.43 5.03 -16.79
N LEU A 16 -2.60 5.52 -17.71
CA LEU A 16 -2.81 6.82 -18.36
C LEU A 16 -4.08 6.84 -19.24
N LEU A 17 -4.34 5.77 -19.99
CA LEU A 17 -5.54 5.64 -20.84
C LEU A 17 -6.83 5.53 -20.02
N ILE A 18 -6.78 4.86 -18.86
CA ILE A 18 -7.90 4.81 -17.93
C ILE A 18 -8.16 6.21 -17.36
N LYS A 19 -7.09 6.88 -16.89
CA LYS A 19 -7.19 8.22 -16.31
C LYS A 19 -7.72 9.26 -17.31
N SER A 20 -7.41 9.15 -18.60
CA SER A 20 -7.95 10.04 -19.63
C SER A 20 -9.39 9.71 -20.03
N GLY A 21 -9.98 8.63 -19.50
CA GLY A 21 -11.33 8.19 -19.84
C GLY A 21 -11.45 7.49 -21.20
N LEU A 22 -10.32 7.16 -21.85
CA LEU A 22 -10.32 6.44 -23.13
C LEU A 22 -10.65 4.95 -22.96
N ILE A 23 -10.35 4.40 -21.78
CA ILE A 23 -10.63 3.00 -21.43
C ILE A 23 -11.27 2.96 -20.05
N HIS A 24 -12.35 2.19 -19.89
CA HIS A 24 -12.93 1.92 -18.58
C HIS A 24 -12.29 0.69 -17.94
N LEU A 25 -11.93 0.79 -16.66
CA LEU A 25 -11.31 -0.30 -15.89
C LEU A 25 -12.11 -1.61 -15.99
N GLU A 26 -13.44 -1.53 -15.95
CA GLU A 26 -14.34 -2.69 -16.00
C GLU A 26 -14.16 -3.54 -17.26
N ASN A 27 -13.89 -2.89 -18.39
CA ASN A 27 -13.71 -3.56 -19.68
C ASN A 27 -12.43 -4.41 -19.70
N LEU A 28 -11.40 -3.97 -18.97
CA LEU A 28 -10.11 -4.64 -18.88
C LEU A 28 -10.05 -5.65 -17.74
N TYR A 29 -10.65 -5.34 -16.59
CA TYR A 29 -10.47 -6.06 -15.33
C TYR A 29 -10.75 -7.56 -15.43
N ARG A 30 -11.77 -7.95 -16.22
CA ARG A 30 -12.16 -9.35 -16.43
C ARG A 30 -11.10 -10.20 -17.14
N TYR A 31 -10.16 -9.57 -17.84
CA TYR A 31 -9.10 -10.23 -18.59
C TYR A 31 -7.77 -10.25 -17.84
N LEU A 32 -7.69 -9.59 -16.68
CA LEU A 32 -6.48 -9.54 -15.88
C LEU A 32 -6.33 -10.82 -15.06
N SER A 33 -5.14 -11.40 -15.13
CA SER A 33 -4.76 -12.58 -14.36
C SER A 33 -3.92 -12.20 -13.14
N PRO A 34 -4.00 -12.96 -12.04
CA PRO A 34 -4.95 -14.04 -11.77
C PRO A 34 -6.38 -13.52 -11.47
N SER A 35 -7.37 -14.40 -11.54
CA SER A 35 -8.77 -14.13 -11.18
C SER A 35 -8.92 -13.74 -9.70
N ASP A 36 -10.04 -13.10 -9.33
CA ASP A 36 -10.27 -12.69 -7.93
C ASP A 36 -10.38 -13.89 -6.99
N GLY A 37 -10.90 -15.03 -7.49
CA GLY A 37 -11.01 -16.28 -6.74
C GLY A 37 -9.63 -16.85 -6.40
N GLU A 38 -8.73 -16.93 -7.39
CA GLU A 38 -7.36 -17.42 -7.19
C GLU A 38 -6.58 -16.54 -6.20
N ILE A 39 -6.76 -15.21 -6.25
CA ILE A 39 -6.13 -14.30 -5.30
C ILE A 39 -6.64 -14.54 -3.88
N LYS A 40 -7.95 -14.77 -3.71
CA LYS A 40 -8.57 -15.05 -2.41
C LYS A 40 -8.10 -16.38 -1.82
N GLU A 41 -8.02 -17.41 -2.66
CA GLU A 41 -7.53 -18.74 -2.26
C GLU A 41 -6.07 -18.66 -1.80
N MET A 42 -5.22 -18.02 -2.61
CA MET A 42 -3.82 -17.81 -2.26
C MET A 42 -3.65 -17.02 -0.97
N HIS A 43 -4.40 -15.93 -0.79
CA HIS A 43 -4.40 -15.15 0.45
C HIS A 43 -4.75 -16.03 1.66
N THR A 44 -5.80 -16.84 1.53
CA THR A 44 -6.27 -17.71 2.61
C THR A 44 -5.21 -18.75 2.99
N ARG A 45 -4.57 -19.35 1.99
CA ARG A 45 -3.47 -20.30 2.19
C ARG A 45 -2.31 -19.64 2.93
N MET A 46 -1.84 -18.47 2.46
CA MET A 46 -0.71 -17.76 3.09
C MET A 46 -1.04 -17.31 4.51
N ALA A 47 -2.28 -16.88 4.77
CA ALA A 47 -2.72 -16.53 6.12
C ALA A 47 -2.74 -17.75 7.07
N LEU A 48 -3.12 -18.94 6.57
CA LEU A 48 -3.09 -20.17 7.35
C LEU A 48 -1.66 -20.60 7.68
N GLU A 49 -0.76 -20.55 6.70
CA GLU A 49 0.67 -20.86 6.86
C GLU A 49 1.32 -19.93 7.90
N ALA A 50 1.10 -18.62 7.78
CA ALA A 50 1.60 -17.63 8.74
C ALA A 50 1.07 -17.88 10.16
N LYS A 51 -0.21 -18.27 10.30
CA LYS A 51 -0.80 -18.61 11.60
C LYS A 51 -0.18 -19.86 12.21
N GLN A 52 0.05 -20.90 11.40
CA GLN A 52 0.71 -22.12 11.86
C GLN A 52 2.14 -21.85 12.32
N GLU A 53 2.88 -21.01 11.59
CA GLU A 53 4.24 -20.65 11.95
C GLU A 53 4.30 -19.85 13.26
N ALA A 54 3.38 -18.88 13.44
CA ALA A 54 3.24 -18.16 14.70
C ALA A 54 2.91 -19.08 15.88
N GLN A 55 2.12 -20.13 15.67
CA GLN A 55 1.83 -21.12 16.72
C GLN A 55 3.06 -21.95 17.08
N LYS A 56 3.89 -22.36 16.11
CA LYS A 56 5.14 -23.09 16.40
C LYS A 56 6.11 -22.26 17.21
N MET A 57 6.29 -20.98 16.87
CA MET A 57 7.16 -20.07 17.62
C MET A 57 6.71 -19.85 19.07
N ASN A 58 5.40 -19.87 19.34
CA ASN A 58 4.89 -19.74 20.71
C ASN A 58 5.06 -21.01 21.57
N VAL A 59 5.28 -22.18 20.96
CA VAL A 59 5.42 -23.46 21.69
C VAL A 59 6.86 -23.71 22.14
N THR A 60 7.86 -23.08 21.51
CA THR A 60 9.29 -23.30 21.83
C THR A 60 9.77 -22.68 23.15
N ASP A 61 8.96 -21.87 23.85
CA ASP A 61 9.32 -21.27 25.15
C ASP A 61 8.93 -22.12 26.39
N VAL A 62 8.26 -23.27 26.21
CA VAL A 62 7.79 -24.11 27.35
C VAL A 62 8.69 -25.32 27.62
N SER A 63 9.69 -25.60 26.77
CA SER A 63 10.58 -26.77 26.92
C SER A 63 12.03 -26.44 27.33
N ALA A 64 12.32 -25.22 27.78
CA ALA A 64 13.67 -24.81 28.19
C ALA A 64 14.04 -25.23 29.64
N ASN A 65 13.78 -26.49 30.01
CA ASN A 65 14.50 -27.16 31.10
C ASN A 65 15.17 -28.41 30.53
N ASN A 66 16.51 -28.37 30.47
CA ASN A 66 17.47 -29.32 29.88
C ASN A 66 17.65 -29.26 28.36
N ASP A 67 18.62 -28.47 27.87
CA ASP A 67 19.96 -29.01 27.60
C ASP A 67 20.87 -27.89 27.05
N GLU A 68 22.11 -27.86 27.54
CA GLU A 68 23.14 -26.89 27.16
C GLU A 68 23.76 -27.28 25.80
N ASN A 69 23.30 -26.71 24.70
CA ASN A 69 24.15 -26.48 23.51
C ASN A 69 23.55 -25.42 22.57
N LYS A 70 23.94 -24.16 22.72
CA LYS A 70 23.50 -23.04 21.88
C LYS A 70 24.44 -22.85 20.69
N GLU A 71 24.15 -23.51 19.57
CA GLU A 71 24.53 -22.97 18.27
C GLU A 71 23.68 -21.73 17.98
N LYS A 72 24.35 -20.67 17.51
CA LYS A 72 23.74 -19.38 17.21
C LYS A 72 22.93 -19.49 15.92
N ASP A 73 21.64 -19.78 16.06
CA ASP A 73 20.68 -19.56 14.98
C ASP A 73 20.58 -18.06 14.71
N VAL A 74 21.10 -17.67 13.55
CA VAL A 74 20.94 -16.32 12.99
C VAL A 74 19.43 -16.09 12.84
N PRO A 75 18.86 -14.98 13.35
CA PRO A 75 17.47 -14.66 13.11
C PRO A 75 17.26 -14.59 11.60
N LYS A 76 16.53 -15.56 11.03
CA LYS A 76 16.02 -15.44 9.66
C LYS A 76 15.24 -14.14 9.61
N GLU A 77 15.71 -13.20 8.80
CA GLU A 77 14.90 -12.06 8.40
C GLU A 77 13.54 -12.61 7.94
N PRO A 78 12.41 -11.98 8.29
CA PRO A 78 11.10 -12.44 7.86
C PRO A 78 11.14 -12.52 6.33
N GLU A 79 11.15 -13.74 5.81
CA GLU A 79 11.07 -14.00 4.38
C GLU A 79 9.86 -13.19 3.89
N LYS A 80 10.14 -12.20 3.04
CA LYS A 80 9.07 -11.42 2.42
C LYS A 80 8.14 -12.46 1.80
N PRO A 81 6.83 -12.44 2.10
CA PRO A 81 5.92 -13.36 1.45
C PRO A 81 6.14 -13.21 -0.05
N ASP A 82 6.65 -14.26 -0.69
CA ASP A 82 6.91 -14.28 -2.13
C ASP A 82 5.55 -14.18 -2.82
N LEU A 83 5.09 -12.94 -3.01
CA LEU A 83 3.92 -12.66 -3.81
C LEU A 83 4.21 -13.17 -5.23
N PRO A 84 3.25 -13.85 -5.88
CA PRO A 84 3.46 -14.41 -7.20
C PRO A 84 4.00 -13.33 -8.14
N PRO A 85 5.04 -13.63 -8.93
CA PRO A 85 5.79 -12.63 -9.69
C PRO A 85 5.00 -11.92 -10.81
N ASP A 86 3.72 -12.26 -11.03
CA ASP A 86 2.93 -11.75 -12.16
C ASP A 86 1.43 -11.54 -11.83
N ASN A 87 1.13 -10.86 -10.71
CA ASN A 87 -0.24 -10.39 -10.48
C ASN A 87 -0.51 -9.09 -11.25
N GLN A 88 -1.17 -9.20 -12.41
CA GLN A 88 -1.43 -8.06 -13.29
C GLN A 88 -2.38 -7.03 -12.66
N LYS A 89 -3.28 -7.46 -11.76
CA LYS A 89 -4.16 -6.53 -11.02
C LYS A 89 -3.35 -5.68 -10.05
N PHE A 90 -2.31 -6.24 -9.45
CA PHE A 90 -1.41 -5.52 -8.56
C PHE A 90 -0.54 -4.54 -9.36
N GLY A 91 0.01 -4.97 -10.49
CA GLY A 91 0.78 -4.10 -11.38
C GLY A 91 -0.04 -2.92 -11.92
N LEU A 92 -1.29 -3.17 -12.32
CA LEU A 92 -2.21 -2.10 -12.73
C LEU A 92 -2.58 -1.18 -11.56
N CYS A 93 -2.85 -1.73 -10.37
CA CYS A 93 -3.14 -0.95 -9.18
C CYS A 93 -1.98 -0.02 -8.80
N GLU A 94 -0.75 -0.52 -8.81
CA GLU A 94 0.46 0.27 -8.60
C GLU A 94 0.56 1.41 -9.62
N ALA A 95 0.40 1.11 -10.91
CA ALA A 95 0.48 2.11 -11.97
C ALA A 95 -0.62 3.18 -11.85
N LEU A 96 -1.85 2.80 -11.51
CA LEU A 96 -2.97 3.73 -11.28
C LEU A 96 -2.66 4.70 -10.14
N LEU A 97 -2.13 4.21 -9.01
CA LEU A 97 -1.72 5.07 -7.90
C LEU A 97 -0.61 6.04 -8.30
N MET A 98 0.38 5.57 -9.07
CA MET A 98 1.50 6.39 -9.53
C MET A 98 1.07 7.53 -10.47
N VAL A 99 0.01 7.33 -11.27
CA VAL A 99 -0.56 8.39 -12.12
C VAL A 99 -1.63 9.24 -11.42
N GLY A 100 -1.99 8.90 -10.18
CA GLY A 100 -3.00 9.60 -9.38
C GLY A 100 -4.44 9.10 -9.55
N GLY A 101 -4.68 8.00 -10.27
CA GLY A 101 -6.00 7.39 -10.46
C GLY A 101 -6.54 6.69 -9.21
N TRP A 102 -6.78 7.44 -8.13
CA TRP A 102 -7.20 6.89 -6.83
C TRP A 102 -8.52 6.13 -6.92
N SER A 103 -9.54 6.67 -7.59
CA SER A 103 -10.86 6.05 -7.68
C SER A 103 -10.81 4.66 -8.34
N ASP A 104 -10.07 4.53 -9.44
CA ASP A 104 -9.87 3.26 -10.15
C ASP A 104 -9.00 2.29 -9.35
N ALA A 105 -7.92 2.78 -8.74
CA ALA A 105 -7.08 1.96 -7.86
C ALA A 105 -7.89 1.42 -6.67
N LYS A 106 -8.72 2.26 -6.04
CA LYS A 106 -9.62 1.89 -4.96
C LYS A 106 -10.62 0.83 -5.42
N CYS A 107 -11.18 0.94 -6.63
CA CYS A 107 -12.07 -0.08 -7.20
C CYS A 107 -11.40 -1.45 -7.30
N ILE A 108 -10.13 -1.51 -7.72
CA ILE A 108 -9.35 -2.77 -7.70
C ILE A 108 -9.17 -3.26 -6.26
N MET A 109 -8.75 -2.38 -5.34
CA MET A 109 -8.50 -2.75 -3.94
C MET A 109 -9.75 -3.24 -3.20
N ASP A 110 -10.93 -2.74 -3.56
CA ASP A 110 -12.21 -3.13 -2.95
C ASP A 110 -12.68 -4.53 -3.38
N LYS A 111 -12.24 -5.02 -4.53
CA LYS A 111 -12.57 -6.37 -5.03
C LYS A 111 -11.70 -7.48 -4.41
N LEU A 112 -10.57 -7.09 -3.83
CA LEU A 112 -9.54 -7.99 -3.31
C LEU A 112 -9.61 -8.07 -1.77
N PRO A 113 -9.01 -9.11 -1.15
CA PRO A 113 -8.98 -9.21 0.31
C PRO A 113 -8.42 -7.95 0.97
N THR A 114 -9.03 -7.57 2.09
CA THR A 114 -8.69 -6.35 2.84
C THR A 114 -7.20 -6.33 3.17
N HIS A 115 -6.55 -5.19 2.92
CA HIS A 115 -5.13 -4.92 3.14
C HIS A 115 -4.13 -5.78 2.34
N TRP A 116 -4.55 -6.79 1.59
CA TRP A 116 -3.63 -7.64 0.80
C TRP A 116 -2.90 -6.86 -0.29
N THR A 117 -3.57 -5.89 -0.91
CA THR A 117 -2.96 -5.02 -1.92
C THR A 117 -1.86 -4.13 -1.33
N VAL A 118 -2.08 -3.56 -0.14
CA VAL A 118 -1.09 -2.70 0.54
C VAL A 118 -0.04 -3.51 1.31
N ALA A 119 -0.22 -4.83 1.46
CA ALA A 119 0.87 -5.70 1.89
C ALA A 119 2.00 -5.79 0.86
N HIS A 120 1.68 -5.54 -0.42
CA HIS A 120 2.68 -5.42 -1.48
C HIS A 120 3.35 -4.04 -1.41
N LEU A 121 4.64 -4.03 -1.05
CA LEU A 121 5.39 -2.81 -0.74
C LEU A 121 5.35 -1.73 -1.85
N PRO A 122 5.51 -2.04 -3.15
CA PRO A 122 5.36 -1.04 -4.21
C PRO A 122 4.00 -0.32 -4.23
N ILE A 123 2.91 -1.04 -3.94
CA ILE A 123 1.56 -0.45 -3.87
C ILE A 123 1.44 0.46 -2.66
N ALA A 124 1.92 0.02 -1.49
CA ALA A 124 1.94 0.84 -0.29
C ALA A 124 2.74 2.13 -0.49
N GLN A 125 3.93 2.04 -1.08
CA GLN A 125 4.78 3.19 -1.38
C GLN A 125 4.13 4.14 -2.39
N ALA A 126 3.48 3.62 -3.44
CA ALA A 126 2.75 4.42 -4.41
C ALA A 126 1.58 5.18 -3.74
N LEU A 127 0.83 4.51 -2.84
CA LEU A 127 -0.23 5.15 -2.07
C LEU A 127 0.33 6.19 -1.09
N CYS A 128 1.43 5.91 -0.39
CA CYS A 128 2.11 6.89 0.49
C CYS A 128 2.53 8.15 -0.27
N LYS A 129 3.05 8.02 -1.51
CA LYS A 129 3.38 9.18 -2.36
C LYS A 129 2.14 10.03 -2.68
N LEU A 130 1.00 9.40 -2.95
CA LEU A 130 -0.25 10.10 -3.22
C LEU A 130 -0.75 10.86 -1.97
N VAL A 131 -0.70 10.20 -0.81
CA VAL A 131 -1.05 10.82 0.49
C VAL A 131 -0.11 11.98 0.81
N HIS A 132 1.19 11.84 0.55
CA HIS A 132 2.15 12.93 0.72
C HIS A 132 1.80 14.15 -0.11
N SER A 133 1.47 13.97 -1.39
CA SER A 133 1.02 15.07 -2.25
C SER A 133 -0.28 15.70 -1.77
N THR A 134 -1.20 14.88 -1.25
CA THR A 134 -2.52 15.31 -0.77
C THR A 134 -2.42 16.16 0.50
N ILE A 135 -1.64 15.73 1.50
CA ILE A 135 -1.50 16.44 2.78
C ILE A 135 -0.56 17.65 2.73
N GLU A 136 0.17 17.85 1.63
CA GLU A 136 1.32 18.77 1.57
C GLU A 136 0.99 20.21 1.99
N PRO A 137 -0.10 20.87 1.53
CA PRO A 137 -0.37 22.26 1.89
C PRO A 137 -0.67 22.41 3.39
N LEU A 138 -1.55 21.56 3.92
CA LEU A 138 -1.92 21.57 5.35
C LEU A 138 -0.74 21.19 6.25
N TYR A 139 0.12 20.27 5.80
CA TYR A 139 1.37 19.96 6.49
C TYR A 139 2.27 21.19 6.56
N ARG A 140 2.43 21.93 5.46
CA ARG A 140 3.31 23.11 5.41
C ARG A 140 2.81 24.27 6.26
N SER A 141 1.50 24.47 6.40
CA SER A 141 0.96 25.51 7.28
C SER A 141 1.27 25.24 8.75
N HIS A 142 1.28 23.97 9.17
CA HIS A 142 1.48 23.57 10.57
C HIS A 142 2.92 23.14 10.92
N ALA A 143 3.73 22.77 9.93
CA ALA A 143 5.11 22.34 10.16
C ALA A 143 6.08 23.52 10.32
N SER A 144 7.04 23.37 11.22
CA SER A 144 8.17 24.31 11.36
C SER A 144 9.03 24.33 10.10
N LYS A 145 9.69 25.46 9.82
CA LYS A 145 10.54 25.63 8.62
C LYS A 145 11.60 24.52 8.50
N ALA A 146 12.19 24.10 9.61
CA ALA A 146 13.18 23.02 9.65
C ALA A 146 12.61 21.64 9.25
N ALA A 147 11.32 21.39 9.44
CA ALA A 147 10.69 20.11 9.18
C ALA A 147 10.10 19.97 7.76
N ARG A 148 10.01 21.05 6.97
CA ARG A 148 9.25 21.07 5.71
C ARG A 148 9.88 20.29 4.55
N GLY A 149 11.20 20.13 4.54
CA GLY A 149 11.90 19.39 3.47
C GLY A 149 11.53 19.85 2.04
N ARG A 150 11.69 18.94 1.07
CA ARG A 150 11.27 19.16 -0.32
C ARG A 150 9.75 19.02 -0.48
N PRO A 151 9.08 19.92 -1.22
CA PRO A 151 7.65 19.84 -1.43
C PRO A 151 7.26 18.65 -2.29
N TYR A 152 6.15 18.00 -1.93
CA TYR A 152 5.45 17.09 -2.82
C TYR A 152 4.52 17.88 -3.75
N ARG A 153 4.59 17.59 -5.04
CA ARG A 153 3.75 18.26 -6.05
C ARG A 153 2.38 17.62 -6.11
N ALA A 154 1.35 18.41 -6.39
CA ALA A 154 0.03 17.91 -6.73
C ALA A 154 0.14 16.96 -7.94
N VAL A 155 -0.62 15.87 -7.91
CA VAL A 155 -0.73 14.94 -9.03
C VAL A 155 -1.93 15.37 -9.87
N SER A 156 -1.69 15.78 -11.12
CA SER A 156 -2.77 16.19 -12.04
C SER A 156 -3.83 15.08 -12.13
N GLY A 157 -5.11 15.42 -12.00
CA GLY A 157 -6.22 14.44 -12.05
C GLY A 157 -6.21 13.39 -10.92
N GLY A 158 -5.43 13.60 -9.85
CA GLY A 158 -5.50 12.82 -8.62
C GLY A 158 -6.33 13.48 -7.53
N PRO A 159 -6.28 12.96 -6.29
CA PRO A 159 -6.96 13.55 -5.14
C PRO A 159 -6.60 15.03 -4.95
N SER A 160 -7.57 15.81 -4.48
CA SER A 160 -7.37 17.25 -4.25
C SER A 160 -6.44 17.45 -3.06
N GLN A 161 -5.56 18.45 -3.12
CA GLN A 161 -4.72 18.74 -1.95
C GLN A 161 -5.58 19.30 -0.81
N ALA A 162 -5.34 18.83 0.40
CA ALA A 162 -6.02 19.30 1.59
C ALA A 162 -5.45 20.67 2.02
N HIS A 163 -6.32 21.67 2.08
CA HIS A 163 -5.98 23.03 2.52
C HIS A 163 -6.56 23.33 3.91
N SER A 164 -7.59 22.60 4.32
CA SER A 164 -8.26 22.67 5.62
C SER A 164 -8.34 21.29 6.29
N PHE A 165 -8.71 21.27 7.57
CA PHE A 165 -8.93 20.02 8.30
C PHE A 165 -10.16 19.24 7.79
N ASP A 166 -11.18 19.93 7.28
CA ASP A 166 -12.39 19.30 6.74
C ASP A 166 -12.07 18.46 5.49
N ASP A 167 -11.10 18.90 4.69
CA ASP A 167 -10.65 18.20 3.48
C ASP A 167 -10.04 16.83 3.80
N LEU A 168 -9.50 16.64 5.01
CA LEU A 168 -8.86 15.38 5.42
C LEU A 168 -9.82 14.21 5.37
N SER A 169 -11.09 14.43 5.74
CA SER A 169 -12.12 13.39 5.74
C SER A 169 -12.42 12.85 4.34
N LYS A 170 -12.32 13.72 3.32
CA LYS A 170 -12.66 13.40 1.94
C LYS A 170 -11.46 12.86 1.18
N GLU A 171 -10.32 13.54 1.30
CA GLU A 171 -9.15 13.27 0.45
C GLU A 171 -8.13 12.37 1.14
N LEU A 172 -7.89 12.51 2.44
CA LEU A 172 -6.79 11.85 3.14
C LEU A 172 -7.19 10.53 3.81
N PHE A 173 -8.23 10.55 4.66
CA PHE A 173 -8.60 9.41 5.50
C PHE A 173 -8.95 8.15 4.71
N PRO A 174 -9.67 8.21 3.56
CA PRO A 174 -9.91 7.00 2.77
C PRO A 174 -8.63 6.29 2.33
N MET A 175 -7.57 7.05 1.98
CA MET A 175 -6.27 6.50 1.61
C MET A 175 -5.50 5.95 2.82
N VAL A 176 -5.49 6.69 3.94
CA VAL A 176 -4.80 6.27 5.16
C VAL A 176 -5.45 5.02 5.79
N THR A 177 -6.78 4.97 5.82
CA THR A 177 -7.53 3.78 6.27
C THR A 177 -7.25 2.58 5.37
N ARG A 178 -7.06 2.80 4.06
CA ARG A 178 -6.69 1.72 3.13
C ARG A 178 -5.29 1.17 3.41
N LEU A 179 -4.32 2.04 3.69
CA LEU A 179 -2.96 1.65 4.11
C LEU A 179 -2.99 0.85 5.41
N GLY A 180 -3.77 1.30 6.40
CA GLY A 180 -3.85 0.66 7.71
C GLY A 180 -2.46 0.51 8.36
N PRO A 181 -2.07 -0.68 8.85
CA PRO A 181 -0.78 -0.89 9.53
C PRO A 181 0.43 -0.73 8.59
N TYR A 182 0.22 -0.82 7.27
CA TYR A 182 1.29 -0.68 6.27
C TYR A 182 1.74 0.78 6.08
N LEU A 183 1.11 1.75 6.74
CA LEU A 183 1.64 3.11 6.86
C LEU A 183 3.04 3.14 7.52
N SER A 184 3.37 2.11 8.30
CA SER A 184 4.70 1.91 8.89
C SER A 184 5.84 1.83 7.87
N CYS A 185 5.55 1.54 6.58
CA CYS A 185 6.57 1.54 5.54
C CYS A 185 7.10 2.94 5.19
N ASP A 186 6.40 4.01 5.59
CA ASP A 186 6.83 5.40 5.40
C ASP A 186 6.74 6.22 6.71
N PRO A 187 7.81 6.18 7.54
CA PRO A 187 7.89 6.96 8.77
C PRO A 187 7.78 8.48 8.56
N ILE A 188 8.16 8.99 7.38
CA ILE A 188 8.08 10.42 7.08
C ILE A 188 6.61 10.83 6.96
N LEU A 189 5.81 10.03 6.26
CA LEU A 189 4.39 10.26 6.13
C LEU A 189 3.69 10.21 7.50
N LEU A 190 4.03 9.22 8.32
CA LEU A 190 3.51 9.13 9.69
C LEU A 190 3.81 10.40 10.50
N ALA A 191 5.05 10.90 10.44
CA ALA A 191 5.42 12.14 11.11
C ALA A 191 4.68 13.38 10.56
N LYS A 192 4.38 13.43 9.26
CA LYS A 192 3.55 14.51 8.68
C LYS A 192 2.14 14.49 9.24
N ILE A 193 1.50 13.32 9.26
CA ILE A 193 0.14 13.13 9.80
C ILE A 193 0.09 13.54 11.27
N LEU A 194 1.07 13.11 12.08
CA LEU A 194 1.14 13.49 13.50
C LEU A 194 1.31 15.00 13.71
N ARG A 195 2.12 15.68 12.88
CA ARG A 195 2.30 17.14 12.96
C ARG A 195 1.04 17.91 12.56
N VAL A 196 0.33 17.44 11.54
CA VAL A 196 -0.98 18.00 11.15
C VAL A 196 -1.99 17.79 12.27
N GLY A 197 -2.07 16.58 12.85
CA GLY A 197 -2.95 16.30 13.98
C GLY A 197 -2.62 17.16 15.22
N LYS A 198 -1.34 17.39 15.51
CA LYS A 198 -0.92 18.34 16.54
C LYS A 198 -1.32 19.79 16.23
N GLY A 199 -1.34 20.16 14.94
CA GLY A 199 -1.86 21.44 14.46
C GLY A 199 -3.35 21.58 14.76
N PHE A 200 -4.13 20.56 14.41
CA PHE A 200 -5.57 20.50 14.66
C PHE A 200 -5.93 20.69 16.14
N LEU A 201 -5.21 20.01 17.04
CA LEU A 201 -5.46 20.11 18.49
C LEU A 201 -5.13 21.48 19.11
N LYS A 202 -4.53 22.39 18.34
CA LYS A 202 -4.17 23.74 18.79
C LYS A 202 -5.10 24.82 18.24
N GLU A 203 -5.88 24.52 17.21
CA GLU A 203 -7.03 25.34 16.80
C GLU A 203 -8.21 25.09 17.75
#